data_AF-A0A9C8H9I4-F1
#
_entry.id   AF-A0A9C8H9I4-F1
#
_cell.length_a   1.000
_cell.length_b   1.000
_cell.length_c   1.000
_cell.angle_alpha   90.00
_cell.angle_beta   90.00
_cell.angle_gamma   90.00
#
_symmetry.space_group_name_H-M   'P 1'
#
loop_
_entity.id
_entity.type
_entity.pdbx_description
1 polymer ?
#
loop_
_entity_poly.entity_id
_entity_poly.type
_entity_poly.pdbx_seq_one_letter_code
_entity_poly.pdbx_strand_id
1 'polypeptide(L)'
;MLGTPAMAGAAPFDPDATLAELAPLAAPADGADLSDTARLEAGILCVAWARDMIAQHWRVLDALDGPGTWSRARQQLWLQAGWVEEFESRQLRPVIAAASQSDLLDTWWPDGVRTEAGSESALRMHRFCTSLPGLLGTITPDTPQGFQAPVRSKRKRGPAGPRSDP
;
A
#
# COMPACT_ATOMS: atom_id res chain seq x y z
N MET A 1 -39.71 -2.47 -15.00
CA MET A 1 -38.85 -2.29 -13.81
C MET A 1 -37.42 -2.56 -14.25
N LEU A 2 -36.63 -1.49 -14.43
CA LEU A 2 -35.22 -1.60 -14.80
C LEU A 2 -34.43 -1.75 -13.50
N GLY A 3 -33.84 -2.91 -13.28
CA GLY A 3 -32.96 -3.17 -12.16
C GLY A 3 -31.67 -2.36 -12.33
N THR A 4 -31.43 -1.46 -11.40
CA THR A 4 -30.15 -0.75 -11.26
C THR A 4 -29.07 -1.79 -10.97
N PRO A 5 -27.94 -1.82 -11.71
CA PRO A 5 -26.80 -2.63 -11.29
C PRO A 5 -26.29 -2.07 -9.95
N ALA A 6 -26.16 -2.94 -8.96
CA ALA A 6 -25.48 -2.63 -7.71
C ALA A 6 -24.03 -2.27 -8.06
N MET A 7 -23.68 -1.00 -7.88
CA MET A 7 -22.29 -0.55 -7.91
C MET A 7 -21.56 -1.28 -6.77
N ALA A 8 -20.67 -2.20 -7.12
CA ALA A 8 -19.77 -2.84 -6.17
C ALA A 8 -18.95 -1.79 -5.40
N GLY A 9 -18.95 -1.94 -4.08
CA GLY A 9 -18.01 -1.39 -3.09
C GLY A 9 -17.50 0.04 -3.26
N ALA A 10 -18.24 1.04 -2.75
CA ALA A 10 -17.70 2.38 -2.50
C ALA A 10 -16.97 2.50 -1.14
N ALA A 11 -16.96 1.45 -0.32
CA ALA A 11 -16.27 1.44 0.96
C ALA A 11 -14.80 1.05 0.74
N PRO A 12 -13.83 1.80 1.30
CA PRO A 12 -12.42 1.40 1.27
C PRO A 12 -12.24 0.07 1.99
N PHE A 13 -11.30 -0.75 1.51
CA PHE A 13 -10.92 -2.00 2.16
C PHE A 13 -10.48 -1.70 3.60
N ASP A 14 -11.12 -2.36 4.56
CA ASP A 14 -10.71 -2.32 5.97
C ASP A 14 -9.71 -3.45 6.23
N PRO A 15 -8.40 -3.14 6.36
CA PRO A 15 -7.39 -4.17 6.48
C PRO A 15 -7.42 -4.87 7.83
N ASP A 16 -8.14 -4.37 8.84
CA ASP A 16 -7.94 -4.78 10.23
C ASP A 16 -8.26 -6.27 10.47
N ALA A 17 -9.36 -6.78 9.88
CA ALA A 17 -9.72 -8.19 10.01
C ALA A 17 -8.72 -9.11 9.27
N THR A 18 -8.39 -8.79 8.02
CA THR A 18 -7.45 -9.57 7.19
C THR A 18 -6.04 -9.56 7.78
N LEU A 19 -5.57 -8.41 8.27
CA LEU A 19 -4.26 -8.31 8.90
C LEU A 19 -4.21 -9.04 10.24
N ALA A 20 -5.30 -9.06 11.01
CA ALA A 20 -5.36 -9.83 12.26
C ALA A 20 -5.25 -11.34 12.00
N GLU A 21 -5.89 -11.84 10.95
CA GLU A 21 -5.81 -13.25 10.53
C GLU A 21 -4.40 -13.63 10.08
N LEU A 22 -3.75 -12.76 9.29
CA LEU A 22 -2.43 -13.02 8.73
C LEU A 22 -1.27 -12.57 9.65
N ALA A 23 -1.55 -11.88 10.75
CA ALA A 23 -0.56 -11.36 11.70
C ALA A 23 0.49 -12.38 12.17
N PRO A 24 0.17 -13.67 12.37
CA PRO A 24 1.17 -14.67 12.73
C PRO A 24 2.34 -14.79 11.73
N LEU A 25 2.13 -14.44 10.45
CA LEU A 25 3.19 -14.44 9.43
C LEU A 25 4.20 -13.30 9.59
N ALA A 26 3.81 -12.20 10.24
CA ALA A 26 4.63 -11.01 10.43
C ALA A 26 5.53 -11.07 11.68
N ALA A 27 5.35 -12.09 12.54
CA ALA A 27 6.17 -12.29 13.72
C ALA A 27 7.38 -13.19 13.41
N PRO A 28 8.58 -12.92 13.97
CA PRO A 28 9.70 -13.85 13.89
C PRO A 28 9.33 -15.13 14.63
N ALA A 29 9.06 -16.19 13.87
CA ALA A 29 8.54 -17.44 14.42
C ALA A 29 9.66 -18.29 15.03
N ASP A 30 9.67 -18.42 16.36
CA ASP A 30 10.08 -19.67 17.00
C ASP A 30 8.92 -20.67 16.85
N GLY A 31 8.84 -21.35 15.70
CA GLY A 31 8.00 -22.56 15.55
C GLY A 31 6.51 -22.39 15.21
N ALA A 32 6.08 -21.30 14.58
CA ALA A 32 4.72 -21.21 14.04
C ALA A 32 4.60 -22.00 12.71
N ASP A 33 3.96 -23.17 12.75
CA ASP A 33 3.48 -23.90 11.57
C ASP A 33 2.33 -23.10 10.93
N LEU A 34 2.68 -22.25 9.96
CA LEU A 34 1.69 -21.50 9.17
C LEU A 34 1.46 -22.23 7.85
N SER A 35 0.19 -22.33 7.45
CA SER A 35 -0.18 -23.02 6.22
C SER A 35 0.41 -22.32 4.99
N ASP A 36 0.78 -23.10 3.98
CA ASP A 36 1.23 -22.56 2.70
C ASP A 36 0.15 -21.68 2.05
N THR A 37 -1.13 -21.96 2.34
CA THR A 37 -2.27 -21.12 1.95
C THR A 37 -2.18 -19.72 2.55
N ALA A 38 -1.90 -19.58 3.85
CA ALA A 38 -1.79 -18.25 4.48
C ALA A 38 -0.62 -17.43 3.92
N ARG A 39 0.50 -18.09 3.60
CA ARG A 39 1.65 -17.45 2.92
C ARG A 39 1.28 -16.97 1.51
N LEU A 40 0.55 -17.81 0.77
CA LEU A 40 0.06 -17.47 -0.56
C LEU A 40 -0.93 -16.30 -0.52
N GLU A 41 -1.85 -16.31 0.44
CA GLU A 41 -2.82 -15.25 0.68
C GLU A 41 -2.14 -13.92 1.00
N ALA A 42 -1.20 -13.90 1.95
CA ALA A 42 -0.43 -12.71 2.28
C ALA A 42 0.38 -12.16 1.10
N GLY A 43 0.99 -13.04 0.30
CA GLY A 43 1.75 -12.64 -0.89
C GLY A 43 0.86 -12.01 -1.97
N ILE A 44 -0.29 -12.62 -2.27
CA ILE A 44 -1.27 -12.10 -3.24
C ILE A 44 -1.84 -10.75 -2.76
N LEU A 45 -2.19 -10.65 -1.47
CA LEU A 45 -2.66 -9.41 -0.84
C LEU A 45 -1.65 -8.27 -1.03
N CYS A 46 -0.38 -8.52 -0.69
CA CYS A 46 0.65 -7.49 -0.74
C CYS A 46 0.99 -7.03 -2.16
N VAL A 47 0.99 -7.93 -3.15
CA VAL A 47 1.18 -7.56 -4.57
C VAL A 47 0.02 -6.72 -5.07
N ALA A 48 -1.21 -7.15 -4.82
CA ALA A 48 -2.40 -6.44 -5.28
C ALA A 48 -2.49 -5.04 -4.65
N TRP A 49 -2.27 -4.95 -3.33
CA TRP A 49 -2.24 -3.68 -2.61
C TRP A 49 -1.12 -2.75 -3.11
N ALA A 50 0.10 -3.26 -3.30
CA ALA A 50 1.21 -2.44 -3.77
C ALA A 50 0.99 -1.92 -5.20
N ARG A 51 0.43 -2.74 -6.10
CA ARG A 51 0.05 -2.31 -7.46
C ARG A 51 -0.98 -1.20 -7.44
N ASP A 52 -2.00 -1.32 -6.59
CA ASP A 52 -3.01 -0.27 -6.45
C ASP A 52 -2.40 1.02 -5.89
N MET A 53 -1.54 0.93 -4.88
CA MET A 53 -0.84 2.07 -4.29
C MET A 53 0.04 2.79 -5.32
N ILE A 54 0.75 2.03 -6.17
CA ILE A 54 1.54 2.57 -7.27
C ILE A 54 0.64 3.31 -8.27
N ALA A 55 -0.49 2.71 -8.65
CA ALA A 55 -1.45 3.32 -9.58
C ALA A 55 -2.06 4.62 -9.00
N GLN A 56 -2.35 4.66 -7.70
CA GLN A 56 -2.82 5.88 -7.03
C GLN A 56 -1.78 7.01 -7.13
N HIS A 57 -0.52 6.74 -6.77
CA HIS A 57 0.55 7.73 -6.85
C HIS A 57 0.82 8.17 -8.29
N TRP A 58 0.73 7.25 -9.26
CA TRP A 58 0.90 7.57 -10.67
C TRP A 58 -0.15 8.58 -11.15
N ARG A 59 -1.43 8.38 -10.79
CA ARG A 59 -2.52 9.31 -11.09
C ARG A 59 -2.31 10.70 -10.48
N VAL A 60 -1.79 10.76 -9.26
CA VAL A 60 -1.44 12.03 -8.60
C VAL A 60 -0.32 12.74 -9.37
N LEU A 61 0.72 12.01 -9.78
CA LEU A 61 1.81 12.59 -10.59
C LEU A 61 1.33 13.03 -11.98
N ASP A 62 0.42 12.29 -12.62
CA ASP A 62 -0.21 12.70 -13.88
C ASP A 62 -0.96 14.02 -13.74
N ALA A 63 -1.66 14.22 -12.61
CA ALA A 63 -2.37 15.46 -12.34
C ALA A 63 -1.44 16.64 -12.01
N LEU A 64 -0.30 16.40 -11.35
CA LEU A 64 0.63 17.44 -10.91
C LEU A 64 1.65 17.83 -11.99
N ASP A 65 2.30 16.84 -12.61
CA ASP A 65 3.41 17.02 -13.53
C ASP A 65 2.97 16.93 -15.00
N GLY A 66 1.72 16.57 -15.27
CA GLY A 66 1.20 16.24 -16.60
C GLY A 66 1.54 14.81 -17.05
N PRO A 67 0.71 14.20 -17.91
CA PRO A 67 0.96 12.84 -18.39
C PRO A 67 2.23 12.78 -19.26
N GLY A 68 3.00 11.69 -19.15
CA GLY A 68 4.16 11.44 -19.99
C GLY A 68 5.45 12.19 -19.63
N THR A 69 5.45 13.01 -18.59
CA THR A 69 6.69 13.56 -18.00
C THR A 69 7.50 12.49 -17.25
N TRP A 70 8.81 12.69 -17.04
CA TRP A 70 9.66 11.69 -16.36
C TRP A 70 10.37 12.31 -15.15
N SER A 71 9.58 12.70 -14.14
CA SER A 71 10.09 13.30 -12.91
C SER A 71 10.84 12.30 -12.03
N ARG A 72 11.67 12.79 -11.09
CA ARG A 72 12.35 11.94 -10.10
C ARG A 72 11.36 11.11 -9.28
N ALA A 73 10.16 11.65 -9.01
CA ALA A 73 9.10 10.92 -8.33
C ALA A 73 8.60 9.72 -9.16
N ARG A 74 8.40 9.88 -10.48
CA ARG A 74 8.06 8.77 -11.37
C ARG A 74 9.16 7.73 -11.48
N GLN A 75 10.43 8.14 -11.48
CA GLN A 75 11.57 7.20 -11.46
C GLN A 75 11.56 6.33 -10.20
N GLN A 76 11.31 6.93 -9.03
CA GLN A 76 11.20 6.20 -7.77
C GLN A 76 10.02 5.22 -7.79
N LEU A 77 8.86 5.68 -8.28
CA LEU A 77 7.65 4.87 -8.39
C LEU A 77 7.84 3.69 -9.36
N TRP A 78 8.58 3.91 -10.45
CA TRP A 78 8.95 2.85 -11.39
C TRP A 78 9.88 1.81 -10.76
N LEU A 79 10.85 2.22 -9.94
CA LEU A 79 11.69 1.28 -9.18
C LEU A 79 10.87 0.43 -8.20
N GLN A 80 9.90 1.06 -7.51
CA GLN A 80 8.99 0.34 -6.61
C GLN A 80 8.14 -0.69 -7.36
N ALA A 81 7.67 -0.37 -8.57
CA ALA A 81 6.96 -1.33 -9.43
C ALA A 81 7.84 -2.53 -9.78
N GLY A 82 9.11 -2.29 -10.15
CA GLY A 82 10.06 -3.37 -10.41
C GLY A 82 10.31 -4.27 -9.19
N TRP A 83 10.29 -3.72 -7.97
CA TRP A 83 10.40 -4.54 -6.76
C TRP A 83 9.16 -5.40 -6.50
N VAL A 84 7.96 -4.92 -6.83
CA VAL A 84 6.72 -5.72 -6.74
C VAL A 84 6.76 -6.88 -7.74
N GLU A 85 7.20 -6.62 -8.97
CA GLU A 85 7.39 -7.65 -10.00
C GLU A 85 8.42 -8.70 -9.58
N GLU A 86 9.54 -8.27 -9.00
CA GLU A 86 10.59 -9.18 -8.52
C GLU A 86 10.11 -10.03 -7.35
N PHE A 87 9.32 -9.46 -6.45
CA PHE A 87 8.69 -10.21 -5.37
C PHE A 87 7.73 -11.27 -5.93
N GLU A 88 6.82 -10.87 -6.82
CA GLU A 88 5.87 -11.79 -7.46
C GLU A 88 6.62 -12.91 -8.19
N SER A 89 7.68 -12.60 -8.93
CA SER A 89 8.48 -13.57 -9.69
C SER A 89 9.19 -14.61 -8.80
N ARG A 90 9.69 -14.18 -7.64
CA ARG A 90 10.46 -15.06 -6.74
C ARG A 90 9.58 -15.86 -5.80
N GLN A 91 8.45 -15.32 -5.38
CA GLN A 91 7.71 -15.84 -4.23
C GLN A 91 6.33 -16.38 -4.61
N LEU A 92 5.67 -15.77 -5.60
CA LEU A 92 4.35 -16.22 -6.05
C LEU A 92 4.44 -17.09 -7.30
N ARG A 93 5.22 -16.69 -8.31
CA ARG A 93 5.30 -17.40 -9.58
C ARG A 93 5.75 -18.85 -9.51
N PRO A 94 6.61 -19.28 -8.55
CA PRO A 94 6.96 -20.70 -8.41
C PRO A 94 5.81 -21.57 -7.90
N VAL A 95 4.85 -20.98 -7.17
CA VAL A 95 3.76 -21.71 -6.52
C VAL A 95 2.41 -21.52 -7.21
N ILE A 96 2.22 -20.41 -7.94
CA ILE A 96 0.97 -20.10 -8.62
C ILE A 96 1.17 -19.30 -9.93
N ALA A 97 0.40 -19.66 -10.96
CA ALA A 97 0.36 -18.91 -12.22
C ALA A 97 -0.35 -17.56 -12.05
N ALA A 98 0.07 -16.52 -12.79
CA ALA A 98 -0.52 -15.17 -12.66
C ALA A 98 -2.03 -15.13 -12.90
N ALA A 99 -2.56 -15.89 -13.86
CA ALA A 99 -4.01 -15.96 -14.08
C ALA A 99 -4.74 -16.43 -12.81
N SER A 100 -4.23 -17.48 -12.18
CA SER A 100 -4.77 -18.01 -10.93
C SER A 100 -4.56 -17.07 -9.73
N GLN A 101 -3.57 -16.17 -9.76
CA GLN A 101 -3.43 -15.13 -8.74
C GLN A 101 -4.58 -14.14 -8.79
N SER A 102 -4.98 -13.71 -9.99
CA SER A 102 -6.15 -12.84 -10.18
C SER A 102 -7.43 -13.56 -9.74
N ASP A 103 -7.62 -14.82 -10.12
CA ASP A 103 -8.79 -15.60 -9.72
C ASP A 103 -8.89 -15.76 -8.19
N LEU A 104 -7.77 -16.02 -7.51
CA LEU A 104 -7.72 -16.11 -6.05
C LEU A 104 -7.95 -14.75 -5.37
N LEU A 105 -7.40 -13.67 -5.93
CA LEU A 105 -7.64 -12.31 -5.43
C LEU A 105 -9.15 -11.98 -5.45
N ASP A 106 -9.83 -12.26 -6.56
CA ASP A 106 -11.26 -12.03 -6.70
C ASP A 106 -12.10 -12.96 -5.82
N THR A 107 -11.59 -14.15 -5.50
CA THR A 107 -12.23 -15.10 -4.60
C THR A 107 -12.12 -14.68 -3.14
N TRP A 108 -10.95 -14.23 -2.70
CA TRP A 108 -10.69 -13.87 -1.29
C TRP A 108 -11.12 -12.45 -0.95
N TRP A 109 -10.95 -11.50 -1.88
CA TRP A 109 -11.32 -10.10 -1.71
C TRP A 109 -12.10 -9.61 -2.93
N PRO A 110 -13.36 -10.03 -3.11
CA PRO A 110 -14.18 -9.68 -4.28
C PRO A 110 -14.43 -8.17 -4.44
N ASP A 111 -14.38 -7.41 -3.34
CA ASP A 111 -14.50 -5.95 -3.35
C ASP A 111 -13.15 -5.23 -3.58
N GLY A 112 -12.05 -6.00 -3.68
CA GLY A 112 -10.69 -5.50 -3.82
C GLY A 112 -10.03 -5.07 -2.50
N VAL A 113 -8.72 -4.81 -2.58
CA VAL A 113 -7.84 -4.57 -1.40
C VAL A 113 -7.32 -3.12 -1.33
N ARG A 114 -8.18 -2.16 -1.69
CA ARG A 114 -7.79 -0.75 -1.87
C ARG A 114 -7.85 0.06 -0.58
N THR A 115 -6.74 0.67 -0.22
CA THR A 115 -6.66 1.70 0.84
C THR A 115 -6.27 3.04 0.23
N GLU A 116 -6.82 4.15 0.71
CA GLU A 116 -6.41 5.48 0.26
C GLU A 116 -4.94 5.76 0.60
N ALA A 117 -4.17 6.27 -0.36
CA ALA A 117 -2.77 6.65 -0.15
C ALA A 117 -2.61 7.64 1.02
N GLY A 118 -1.67 7.35 1.92
CA GLY A 118 -1.43 8.17 3.12
C GLY A 118 -2.46 8.00 4.25
N SER A 119 -3.49 7.15 4.07
CA SER A 119 -4.41 6.78 5.15
C SER A 119 -3.73 5.92 6.21
N GLU A 120 -4.33 5.83 7.40
CA GLU A 120 -3.84 4.94 8.44
C GLU A 120 -3.89 3.46 8.01
N SER A 121 -4.91 3.08 7.25
CA SER A 121 -5.07 1.74 6.68
C SER A 121 -3.93 1.41 5.70
N ALA A 122 -3.51 2.36 4.86
CA ALA A 122 -2.36 2.19 3.98
C ALA A 122 -1.06 1.98 4.78
N LEU A 123 -0.85 2.76 5.84
CA LEU A 123 0.32 2.59 6.71
C LEU A 123 0.33 1.24 7.45
N ARG A 124 -0.84 0.71 7.82
CA ARG A 124 -0.96 -0.63 8.43
C ARG A 124 -0.60 -1.72 7.43
N MET A 125 -1.17 -1.65 6.22
CA MET A 125 -0.82 -2.55 5.11
C MET A 125 0.66 -2.50 4.76
N HIS A 126 1.24 -1.30 4.71
CA HIS A 126 2.66 -1.12 4.45
C HIS A 126 3.54 -1.84 5.48
N ARG A 127 3.25 -1.63 6.77
CA ARG A 127 3.98 -2.29 7.87
C ARG A 127 3.87 -3.80 7.79
N PHE A 128 2.66 -4.32 7.54
CA PHE A 128 2.45 -5.76 7.39
C PHE A 128 3.27 -6.31 6.23
N CYS A 129 3.12 -5.75 5.03
CA CYS A 129 3.80 -6.26 3.85
C CYS A 129 5.33 -6.20 3.97
N THR A 130 5.87 -5.16 4.62
CA THR A 130 7.33 -5.04 4.83
C THR A 130 7.88 -5.89 5.98
N SER A 131 7.01 -6.40 6.87
CA SER A 131 7.40 -7.27 7.99
C SER A 131 7.47 -8.76 7.64
N LEU A 132 6.96 -9.17 6.47
CA LEU A 132 6.90 -10.58 6.10
C LEU A 132 8.33 -11.15 5.89
N PRO A 133 8.68 -12.30 6.51
CA PRO A 133 9.99 -12.93 6.33
C PRO A 133 10.25 -13.30 4.86
N GLY A 134 11.44 -13.01 4.34
CA GLY A 134 11.76 -13.24 2.92
C GLY A 134 11.10 -12.27 1.95
N LEU A 135 10.38 -11.27 2.47
CA LEU A 135 9.60 -10.30 1.71
C LEU A 135 9.93 -8.87 2.14
N LEU A 136 10.24 -8.03 1.16
CA LEU A 136 9.94 -6.59 1.23
C LEU A 136 10.64 -5.75 2.31
N GLY A 137 11.69 -6.25 2.99
CA GLY A 137 12.55 -5.44 3.88
C GLY A 137 13.26 -4.23 3.22
N THR A 138 12.97 -3.94 1.96
CA THR A 138 13.49 -2.79 1.20
C THR A 138 12.43 -2.03 0.36
N ILE A 139 11.15 -2.46 0.35
CA ILE A 139 10.10 -1.68 -0.34
C ILE A 139 9.53 -0.65 0.64
N THR A 140 9.77 0.63 0.35
CA THR A 140 9.08 1.76 0.97
C THR A 140 8.15 2.37 -0.08
N PRO A 141 6.97 1.78 -0.37
CA PRO A 141 6.04 2.30 -1.36
C PRO A 141 5.41 3.63 -0.93
N ASP A 142 5.41 3.92 0.38
CA ASP A 142 4.85 5.14 0.98
C ASP A 142 5.79 6.35 0.94
N THR A 143 6.90 6.32 0.18
CA THR A 143 7.79 7.50 0.17
C THR A 143 8.50 7.70 -1.17
N PRO A 144 7.99 8.58 -2.05
CA PRO A 144 8.85 9.32 -2.95
C PRO A 144 9.74 10.21 -2.07
N GLN A 145 11.07 9.99 -2.06
CA GLN A 145 11.98 10.91 -1.37
C GLN A 145 11.80 12.33 -1.92
N GLY A 146 11.21 13.21 -1.10
CA GLY A 146 10.87 14.60 -1.47
C GLY A 146 9.43 15.03 -1.15
N PHE A 147 8.51 14.10 -0.84
CA PHE A 147 7.15 14.45 -0.42
C PHE A 147 7.15 14.90 1.04
N GLN A 148 7.29 16.19 1.29
CA GLN A 148 6.91 16.76 2.59
C GLN A 148 5.40 16.91 2.60
N ALA A 149 4.70 16.12 3.42
CA ALA A 149 3.31 16.38 3.75
C ALA A 149 3.17 17.86 4.17
N PRO A 150 2.11 18.59 3.77
CA PRO A 150 1.94 19.97 4.17
C PRO A 150 1.83 20.03 5.69
N VAL A 151 2.94 20.40 6.34
CA VAL A 151 2.99 20.63 7.78
C VAL A 151 2.09 21.83 8.02
N ARG A 152 0.87 21.57 8.50
CA ARG A 152 -0.04 22.61 8.97
C ARG A 152 0.68 23.33 10.11
N SER A 153 1.32 24.43 9.78
CA SER A 153 2.18 25.17 10.69
C SER A 153 1.25 25.73 11.77
N LYS A 154 1.26 25.10 12.96
CA LYS A 154 0.73 25.73 14.16
C LYS A 154 1.54 26.99 14.38
N ARG A 155 1.03 28.11 13.88
CA ARG A 155 1.55 29.45 14.10
C ARG A 155 1.52 29.68 15.61
N LYS A 156 2.63 29.39 16.30
CA LYS A 156 2.85 29.80 17.68
C LYS A 156 2.76 31.33 17.69
N ARG A 157 1.66 31.87 18.19
CA ARG A 157 1.64 33.25 18.67
C ARG A 157 2.64 33.29 19.83
N GLY A 158 3.82 33.86 19.58
CA GLY A 158 4.79 34.15 20.63
C GLY A 158 4.18 35.15 21.64
N PRO A 159 4.63 35.12 22.90
CA PRO A 159 4.13 36.05 23.92
C PRO A 159 4.57 37.47 23.58
N ALA A 160 3.67 38.43 23.76
CA ALA A 160 3.94 39.86 23.59
C ALA A 160 5.03 40.30 24.58
N GLY A 161 6.19 40.72 24.07
CA GLY A 161 7.19 41.43 24.85
C GLY A 161 6.71 42.84 25.23
N PRO A 162 7.19 43.40 26.35
CA PRO A 162 6.72 44.68 26.84
C PRO A 162 7.13 45.83 25.91
N ARG A 163 6.18 46.73 25.67
CA ARG A 163 6.40 48.01 24.96
C ARG A 163 7.35 48.87 25.79
N SER A 164 8.45 49.30 25.17
CA SER A 164 9.15 50.52 25.57
C SER A 164 8.50 51.67 24.83
N ASP A 165 7.85 52.55 25.58
CA ASP A 165 7.35 53.85 25.10
C ASP A 165 8.48 54.89 25.15
N PRO A 166 8.40 55.95 24.32
CA PRO A 166 9.48 56.91 24.03
C PRO A 166 9.82 57.88 25.16
#